data_AF-A0A9E4WX36-F1
#
_entry.id   AF-A0A9E4WX36-F1
#
_cell.length_a   1.000
_cell.length_b   1.000
_cell.length_c   1.000
_cell.angle_alpha   90.00
_cell.angle_beta   90.00
_cell.angle_gamma   90.00
#
_symmetry.space_group_name_H-M   'P 1'
#
loop_
_entity.id
_entity.type
_entity.pdbx_description
1 polymer ?
#
loop_
_entity_poly.entity_id
_entity_poly.type
_entity_poly.pdbx_seq_one_letter_code
_entity_poly.pdbx_strand_id
1 'polypeptide(L)'
;MAEFLARYRWITPNRVSFAGFLLGGIAAAVCVLILPLWTAGACVALGDLLDYLDGALARKQGSASREGAIFDAVLDRYTDFLVIGALTFLTAVILNPQRDLFIGEMTFITHETALLLGFAA
;
A
#
# COMPACT_ATOMS: atom_id res chain seq x y z
N MET A 1 -21.92 13.02 -8.84
CA MET A 1 -21.26 12.73 -7.53
C MET A 1 -20.60 13.97 -6.94
N ALA A 2 -19.67 14.64 -7.64
CA ALA A 2 -19.03 15.89 -7.17
C ALA A 2 -20.01 17.03 -6.83
N GLU A 3 -21.15 17.14 -7.52
CA GLU A 3 -22.19 18.14 -7.22
C GLU A 3 -22.88 17.97 -5.86
N PHE A 4 -22.96 16.74 -5.34
CA PHE A 4 -23.57 16.47 -4.03
C PHE A 4 -22.62 16.84 -2.89
N LEU A 5 -21.32 16.56 -3.06
CA LEU A 5 -20.27 16.91 -2.09
C LEU A 5 -19.96 18.41 -2.08
N ALA A 6 -20.09 19.10 -3.21
CA ALA A 6 -19.91 20.55 -3.32
C ALA A 6 -20.92 21.35 -2.46
N ARG A 7 -22.01 20.72 -2.00
CA ARG A 7 -22.98 21.34 -1.08
C ARG A 7 -22.42 21.51 0.35
N TYR A 8 -21.42 20.72 0.72
CA TYR A 8 -20.76 20.77 2.03
C TYR A 8 -19.42 21.49 1.93
N ARG A 9 -19.45 22.82 2.09
CA ARG A 9 -18.28 23.73 2.07
C ARG A 9 -17.19 23.43 3.13
N TRP A 10 -17.42 22.43 3.98
CA TRP A 10 -16.52 21.98 5.06
C TRP A 10 -15.60 20.82 4.62
N ILE A 11 -15.89 20.19 3.47
CA ILE A 11 -15.02 19.19 2.86
C ILE A 11 -14.09 19.94 1.90
N THR A 12 -12.86 20.14 2.34
CA THR A 12 -11.80 20.75 1.53
C THR A 12 -11.14 19.69 0.64
N PRO A 13 -10.72 20.04 -0.59
CA PRO A 13 -10.01 19.13 -1.48
C PRO A 13 -8.85 18.41 -0.79
N ASN A 14 -8.00 19.13 -0.05
CA ASN A 14 -6.86 18.54 0.66
C ASN A 14 -7.23 17.44 1.68
N ARG A 15 -8.43 17.49 2.28
CA ARG A 15 -8.89 16.43 3.19
C ARG A 15 -9.27 15.17 2.42
N VAL A 16 -9.79 15.34 1.20
CA VAL A 16 -10.12 14.23 0.30
C VAL A 16 -8.84 13.60 -0.22
N SER A 17 -7.85 14.40 -0.66
CA SER A 17 -6.52 13.90 -1.07
C SER A 17 -5.85 13.13 0.08
N PHE A 18 -5.90 13.66 1.30
CA PHE A 18 -5.35 12.97 2.46
C PHE A 18 -6.07 11.65 2.77
N ALA A 19 -7.40 11.60 2.62
CA ALA A 19 -8.15 10.36 2.78
C ALA A 19 -7.82 9.34 1.67
N GLY A 20 -7.63 9.81 0.44
CA GLY A 20 -7.13 9.03 -0.70
C GLY A 20 -5.78 8.39 -0.38
N PHE A 21 -4.82 9.18 0.12
CA PHE A 21 -3.52 8.71 0.58
C PHE A 21 -3.61 7.65 1.71
N LEU A 22 -4.47 7.87 2.71
CA LEU A 22 -4.63 6.89 3.80
C LEU A 22 -5.14 5.54 3.30
N LEU A 23 -6.08 5.54 2.34
CA LEU A 23 -6.65 4.32 1.78
C LEU A 23 -5.75 3.68 0.72
N GLY A 24 -5.37 4.44 -0.31
CA GLY A 24 -4.58 3.98 -1.45
C GLY A 24 -3.10 3.77 -1.14
N GLY A 25 -2.55 4.47 -0.13
CA GLY A 25 -1.16 4.33 0.31
C GLY A 25 -1.03 3.44 1.54
N ILE A 26 -1.42 3.94 2.71
CA ILE A 26 -1.16 3.24 3.98
C ILE A 26 -1.95 1.93 4.08
N ALA A 27 -3.27 1.96 3.92
CA ALA A 27 -4.09 0.77 4.05
C ALA A 27 -3.76 -0.26 2.96
N ALA A 28 -3.52 0.18 1.72
CA ALA A 28 -3.07 -0.70 0.65
C ALA A 28 -1.73 -1.37 0.96
N ALA A 29 -0.71 -0.62 1.43
CA ALA A 29 0.59 -1.18 1.79
C ALA A 29 0.49 -2.22 2.93
N VAL A 30 -0.34 -1.95 3.94
CA VAL A 30 -0.63 -2.93 5.01
C VAL A 30 -1.32 -4.18 4.44
N CYS A 31 -2.29 -4.00 3.55
CA CYS A 31 -2.98 -5.10 2.89
C CYS A 31 -2.02 -5.96 2.06
N VAL A 32 -1.05 -5.37 1.36
CA VAL A 32 -0.03 -6.11 0.59
C VAL A 32 0.75 -7.07 1.50
N LEU A 33 1.06 -6.66 2.73
CA LEU A 33 1.94 -7.42 3.62
C LEU A 33 1.21 -8.49 4.44
N ILE A 34 -0.08 -8.29 4.74
CA ILE A 34 -0.80 -9.09 5.75
C ILE A 34 -2.02 -9.80 5.17
N LEU A 35 -2.64 -9.24 4.12
CA LEU A 35 -3.92 -9.70 3.57
C LEU A 35 -3.76 -10.22 2.14
N PRO A 36 -4.78 -10.91 1.60
CA PRO A 36 -4.77 -11.32 0.20
C PRO A 36 -4.62 -10.10 -0.73
N LEU A 37 -3.77 -10.21 -1.77
CA LEU A 37 -3.43 -9.09 -2.66
C LEU A 37 -4.64 -8.38 -3.31
N TRP A 38 -5.77 -9.06 -3.48
CA TRP A 38 -6.98 -8.43 -4.02
C TRP A 38 -7.53 -7.32 -3.11
N THR A 39 -7.34 -7.40 -1.77
CA THR A 39 -7.78 -6.35 -0.85
C THR A 39 -6.94 -5.09 -1.01
N ALA A 40 -5.62 -5.24 -1.26
CA ALA A 40 -4.75 -4.12 -1.58
C ALA A 40 -5.17 -3.45 -2.89
N GLY A 41 -5.49 -4.23 -3.93
CA GLY A 41 -6.03 -3.70 -5.19
C GLY A 41 -7.33 -2.93 -5.00
N ALA A 42 -8.23 -3.40 -4.13
CA ALA A 42 -9.45 -2.67 -3.80
C ALA A 42 -9.17 -1.35 -3.05
N CYS A 43 -8.22 -1.33 -2.12
CA CYS A 43 -7.81 -0.12 -1.41
C CYS A 43 -7.21 0.93 -2.35
N VAL A 44 -6.33 0.52 -3.28
CA VAL A 44 -5.77 1.42 -4.31
C VAL A 44 -6.88 2.00 -5.19
N ALA A 45 -7.78 1.16 -5.70
CA ALA A 45 -8.89 1.62 -6.55
C ALA A 45 -9.83 2.62 -5.83
N LEU A 46 -10.04 2.45 -4.53
CA LEU A 46 -10.79 3.41 -3.72
C LEU A 46 -10.02 4.71 -3.49
N GLY A 47 -8.69 4.63 -3.30
CA GLY A 47 -7.80 5.81 -3.21
C GLY A 47 -7.85 6.64 -4.49
N ASP A 48 -7.67 6.02 -5.65
CA ASP A 48 -7.70 6.66 -6.96
C ASP A 48 -9.06 7.33 -7.26
N LEU A 49 -10.15 6.72 -6.79
CA LEU A 49 -11.47 7.32 -6.91
C LEU A 49 -11.59 8.62 -6.10
N LEU A 50 -10.99 8.68 -4.90
CA LEU A 50 -11.00 9.88 -4.06
C LEU A 50 -10.12 10.99 -4.64
N ASP A 51 -8.97 10.63 -5.20
CA ASP A 51 -8.07 11.54 -5.91
C ASP A 51 -8.80 12.22 -7.09
N TYR A 52 -9.45 11.43 -7.94
CA TYR A 52 -10.26 11.99 -9.03
C TYR A 52 -11.39 12.92 -8.55
N LEU A 53 -11.96 12.64 -7.37
CA LEU A 53 -13.00 13.45 -6.77
C LEU A 53 -12.48 14.77 -6.22
N ASP A 54 -11.27 14.83 -5.65
CA ASP A 54 -10.73 16.06 -5.06
C ASP A 54 -10.40 17.12 -6.12
N GLY A 55 -9.85 16.71 -7.27
CA GLY A 55 -9.52 17.63 -8.36
C GLY A 55 -10.78 18.16 -9.02
N ALA A 56 -11.81 17.32 -9.14
CA ALA A 56 -13.13 17.75 -9.58
C ALA A 56 -13.78 18.72 -8.57
N LEU A 57 -13.62 18.47 -7.27
CA LEU A 57 -14.14 19.30 -6.19
C LEU A 57 -13.46 20.68 -6.14
N ALA A 58 -12.14 20.74 -6.27
CA ALA A 58 -11.36 21.98 -6.30
C ALA A 58 -11.77 22.90 -7.45
N ARG A 59 -11.98 22.32 -8.66
CA ARG A 59 -12.46 23.06 -9.83
C ARG A 59 -13.89 23.57 -9.65
N LYS A 60 -14.80 22.75 -9.08
CA LYS A 60 -16.20 23.12 -8.82
C LYS A 60 -16.35 24.17 -7.72
N GLN A 61 -15.50 24.14 -6.68
CA GLN A 61 -15.54 25.11 -5.57
C GLN A 61 -14.76 26.40 -5.87
N GLY A 62 -14.03 26.48 -6.98
CA GLY A 62 -13.15 27.62 -7.27
C GLY A 62 -11.96 27.74 -6.30
N SER A 63 -11.63 26.67 -5.59
CA SER A 63 -10.57 26.60 -4.59
C SER A 63 -9.29 25.93 -5.11
N ALA A 64 -9.20 25.71 -6.43
CA ALA A 64 -7.99 25.22 -7.07
C ALA A 64 -6.83 26.20 -6.84
N SER A 65 -5.75 25.71 -6.23
CA SER A 65 -4.55 26.50 -5.95
C SER A 65 -3.28 25.73 -6.32
N ARG A 66 -2.17 26.46 -6.51
CA ARG A 66 -0.88 25.85 -6.84
C ARG A 66 -0.35 25.03 -5.67
N GLU A 67 -0.59 25.49 -4.45
CA GLU A 67 -0.21 24.80 -3.22
C GLU A 67 -0.96 23.48 -3.08
N GLY A 68 -2.26 23.46 -3.40
CA GLY A 68 -3.07 22.24 -3.39
C GLY A 68 -2.56 21.22 -4.41
N ALA A 69 -2.25 21.66 -5.63
CA ALA A 69 -1.71 20.79 -6.67
C ALA A 69 -0.33 20.20 -6.30
N ILE A 70 0.52 20.95 -5.58
CA ILE A 70 1.79 20.42 -5.07
C ILE A 70 1.53 19.41 -3.95
N PHE A 71 0.61 19.70 -3.03
CA PHE A 71 0.27 18.80 -1.94
C PHE A 71 -0.24 17.44 -2.45
N ASP A 72 -1.13 17.49 -3.44
CA ASP A 72 -1.68 16.34 -4.16
C ASP A 72 -0.58 15.48 -4.81
N ALA A 73 0.25 16.10 -5.65
CA ALA A 73 1.37 15.42 -6.30
C ALA A 73 2.39 14.81 -5.32
N VAL A 74 2.60 15.42 -4.15
CA VAL A 74 3.45 14.89 -3.09
C VAL A 74 2.81 13.65 -2.47
N LEU A 75 1.53 13.71 -2.12
CA LEU A 75 0.80 12.56 -1.57
C LEU A 75 0.80 11.38 -2.52
N ASP A 76 0.62 11.60 -3.82
CA ASP A 76 0.72 10.56 -4.84
C ASP A 76 2.08 9.87 -4.84
N ARG A 77 3.17 10.62 -4.73
CA ARG A 77 4.51 10.00 -4.66
C ARG A 77 4.67 9.15 -3.41
N TYR A 78 4.11 9.56 -2.28
CA TYR A 78 4.13 8.75 -1.07
C TYR A 78 3.27 7.50 -1.21
N THR A 79 2.09 7.59 -1.81
CA THR A 79 1.23 6.44 -2.13
C THR A 79 1.99 5.43 -2.98
N ASP A 80 2.57 5.87 -4.11
CA ASP A 80 3.35 5.02 -5.00
C ASP A 80 4.52 4.36 -4.28
N PHE A 81 5.29 5.14 -3.51
CA PHE A 81 6.43 4.63 -2.75
C PHE A 81 6.02 3.56 -1.73
N LEU A 82 4.92 3.77 -1.00
CA LEU A 82 4.43 2.81 0.00
C LEU A 82 3.96 1.50 -0.63
N VAL A 83 3.16 1.58 -1.70
CA VAL A 83 2.59 0.39 -2.36
C VAL A 83 3.68 -0.41 -3.07
N ILE A 84 4.52 0.26 -3.87
CA ILE A 84 5.63 -0.39 -4.58
C ILE A 84 6.66 -0.91 -3.58
N GLY A 85 6.96 -0.16 -2.52
CA GLY A 85 7.85 -0.58 -1.45
C GLY A 85 7.35 -1.83 -0.73
N ALA A 86 6.06 -1.89 -0.40
CA ALA A 86 5.44 -3.06 0.22
C ALA A 86 5.47 -4.29 -0.70
N LEU A 87 5.16 -4.12 -1.99
CA LEU A 87 5.24 -5.21 -2.98
C LEU A 87 6.67 -5.72 -3.16
N THR A 88 7.64 -4.80 -3.20
CA THR A 88 9.06 -5.13 -3.29
C THR A 88 9.51 -5.90 -2.06
N PHE A 89 9.11 -5.46 -0.86
CA PHE A 89 9.44 -6.15 0.38
C PHE A 89 8.81 -7.55 0.44
N LEU A 90 7.53 -7.67 0.10
CA LEU A 90 6.82 -8.95 0.03
C LEU A 90 7.56 -9.93 -0.89
N THR A 91 7.90 -9.51 -2.10
CA THR A 91 8.54 -10.38 -3.09
C THR A 91 10.00 -10.69 -2.76
N ALA A 92 10.79 -9.69 -2.35
CA ALA A 92 12.23 -9.84 -2.13
C ALA A 92 12.60 -10.49 -0.79
N VAL A 93 11.76 -10.36 0.24
CA VAL A 93 12.06 -10.83 1.59
C VAL A 93 11.17 -12.00 2.01
N ILE A 94 9.86 -11.89 1.79
CA ILE A 94 8.89 -12.88 2.29
C ILE A 94 8.77 -14.06 1.33
N LEU A 95 8.62 -13.80 0.04
CA LEU A 95 8.39 -14.82 -0.99
C LEU A 95 9.68 -15.28 -1.70
N ASN A 96 10.86 -14.97 -1.13
CA ASN A 96 12.13 -15.20 -1.81
C ASN A 96 12.48 -16.69 -1.88
N PRO A 97 12.39 -17.34 -3.06
CA PRO A 97 12.56 -18.78 -3.17
C PRO A 97 13.98 -19.24 -2.85
N GLN A 98 14.98 -18.39 -3.10
CA GLN A 98 16.38 -18.69 -2.81
C GLN A 98 16.63 -18.71 -1.29
N ARG A 99 15.94 -17.82 -0.54
CA ARG A 99 15.98 -17.82 0.93
C ARG A 99 15.31 -19.07 1.49
N ASP A 100 14.12 -19.41 0.98
CA ASP A 100 13.35 -20.54 1.49
C ASP A 100 14.04 -21.88 1.20
N LEU A 101 14.66 -22.03 0.03
CA LEU A 101 15.50 -23.18 -0.31
C LEU A 101 16.68 -23.31 0.68
N PHE A 102 17.38 -22.21 0.94
CA PHE A 102 18.54 -22.20 1.85
C PHE A 102 18.16 -22.57 3.29
N ILE A 103 17.05 -22.02 3.81
CA ILE A 103 16.53 -22.38 5.15
C ILE A 103 16.08 -23.84 5.18
N GLY A 104 15.44 -24.32 4.11
CA GLY A 104 15.01 -25.71 3.98
C GLY A 104 16.19 -26.68 4.04
N GLU A 105 17.26 -26.41 3.28
CA GLU A 105 18.48 -27.22 3.28
C GLU A 105 19.17 -27.22 4.65
N MET A 106 19.34 -26.06 5.29
CA MET A 106 19.93 -25.99 6.63
C MET A 106 19.12 -26.79 7.67
N THR A 107 17.79 -26.73 7.58
CA THR A 107 16.91 -27.48 8.49
C THR A 107 17.02 -28.98 8.24
N PHE A 108 17.07 -29.39 6.97
CA PHE A 108 17.25 -30.80 6.58
C PHE A 108 18.59 -31.37 7.11
N ILE A 109 19.70 -30.64 6.90
CA ILE A 109 21.03 -31.02 7.39
C ILE A 109 21.04 -31.12 8.93
N THR A 110 20.40 -30.18 9.62
CA THR A 110 20.34 -30.18 11.09
C THR A 110 19.50 -31.35 11.63
N HIS A 111 18.43 -31.73 10.94
CA HIS A 111 17.61 -32.88 11.31
C HIS A 111 18.33 -34.21 11.06
N GLU A 112 19.04 -34.35 9.94
CA GLU A 112 19.78 -35.56 9.60
C GLU A 112 20.98 -35.78 10.54
N THR A 113 21.72 -34.73 10.86
CA THR A 113 22.82 -34.78 11.85
C THR A 113 22.30 -35.14 13.25
N ALA A 114 21.13 -34.63 13.66
CA ALA A 114 20.51 -34.99 14.93
C ALA A 114 20.08 -36.48 14.97
N LEU A 115 19.55 -37.03 13.86
CA LEU A 115 19.25 -38.46 13.76
C LEU A 115 20.51 -39.32 13.90
N LEU A 116 21.59 -38.98 13.20
CA LEU A 116 22.85 -39.72 13.26
C LEU A 116 23.47 -39.72 14.66
N LEU A 117 23.35 -38.63 15.42
CA LEU A 117 23.82 -38.54 16.79
C LEU A 117 22.88 -39.24 17.80
N GLY A 118 21.59 -39.34 17.51
CA GLY A 118 20.60 -40.02 18.35
C GLY A 118 20.59 -41.56 18.26
N PHE A 119 21.16 -42.13 17.19
CA PHE A 119 21.38 -43.58 17.05
C PHE A 119 22.78 -44.03 17.51
N ALA A 120 23.63 -43.10 17.93
CA ALA A 120 24.98 -43.36 18.44
C ALA A 120 25.05 -43.46 19.99
N ALA A 121 23.91 -43.46 20.69
CA ALA A 121 23.76 -43.68 22.12
C ALA A 121 22.98 -44.96 22.40
#